data_AF-C8Z8A8-F1
#
_entry.id   AF-C8Z8A8-F1
#
_cell.length_a   1.000
_cell.length_b   1.000
_cell.length_c   1.000
_cell.angle_alpha   90.00
_cell.angle_beta   90.00
_cell.angle_gamma   90.00
#
_symmetry.space_group_name_H-M   'P 1'
#
loop_
_entity.id
_entity.type
_entity.pdbx_description
1 polymer ?
#
loop_
_entity_poly.entity_id
_entity_poly.type
_entity_poly.pdbx_seq_one_letter_code
_entity_poly.pdbx_strand_id
1 'polypeptide(L)'
;MAHEVHRIKPKLGRTQIFWVFLAFRVLNAVLTRTFFQADEFWQALEPAHWKAFKYGELTWEWKFGVRSYLFPMIFELTYRLVSLSSILLHYALLLLSTIGSDLLILLLPKYELSWQVAEDLKRLPFDVTRSFEYYGVIYAPKIVMAVLASIGEYYIVRFVQKLYLLTLDKRNEKEEEERRSGLSEITKFALLLSLTNFFNCFFITRTFINSFEMILTSIALYYWDWTGGQMIKESSFTKSLIFAFLACLQRPSSGLIWVIPSISLILNLVGKKQYHLLFITFSKVLRSFFLVFTANAIIDMYFYEKVTFPFFRFLKFNFTTPLSKFYGVAPWHFHFFQSLPIVLGASIPAFAFGLFFPLSKRSFPKKYLNPFFQVKLTILLNLLVYSTLPHKEFRFIFPLQPLFILISSFGLLRLDRDYWKRLSGLKSLLWLVPFVSVFIALLLDTFHESGSIEVMKFLHEEPEIDSLGFIMPCHSTPGQSYLHRSDIQDLWSITCNPPLHLLGDPEAYSKLETYMDESDHLYDDISAFIYKNFPPPFRKDLRSPGKTYSHEWPTYLVVFEHMENAFLKDFLKDSSYIEYNRFFNSLAHWDSRRSGDIIIYYKLPFDYSDIPAANI
;
A
#
# COMPACT_ATOMS: atom_id res chain seq x y z
N MET A 1 -3.53 -32.58 14.55
CA MET A 1 -4.54 -31.67 13.94
C MET A 1 -4.06 -31.08 12.61
N ALA A 2 -2.79 -30.67 12.47
CA ALA A 2 -2.19 -30.42 11.16
C ALA A 2 -2.39 -31.64 10.21
N HIS A 3 -2.21 -32.86 10.71
CA HIS A 3 -2.56 -34.08 9.98
C HIS A 3 -4.04 -34.19 9.53
N GLU A 4 -5.03 -33.69 10.27
CA GLU A 4 -6.45 -33.74 9.88
C GLU A 4 -6.78 -32.75 8.75
N VAL A 5 -6.20 -31.54 8.77
CA VAL A 5 -6.30 -30.56 7.66
C VAL A 5 -5.67 -31.13 6.38
N HIS A 6 -4.69 -32.02 6.52
CA HIS A 6 -4.06 -32.74 5.42
C HIS A 6 -4.84 -34.00 4.97
N ARG A 7 -5.63 -34.62 5.86
CA ARG A 7 -6.39 -35.85 5.58
C ARG A 7 -7.69 -35.57 4.82
N ILE A 8 -8.44 -34.52 5.21
CA ILE A 8 -9.68 -34.13 4.53
C ILE A 8 -9.36 -33.03 3.51
N LYS A 9 -9.39 -33.39 2.23
CA LYS A 9 -9.16 -32.44 1.13
C LYS A 9 -10.49 -31.81 0.68
N PRO A 10 -10.61 -30.47 0.67
CA PRO A 10 -11.74 -29.80 0.02
C PRO A 10 -11.76 -30.15 -1.48
N LYS A 11 -12.92 -29.98 -2.13
CA LYS A 11 -13.06 -30.24 -3.58
C LYS A 11 -12.12 -29.36 -4.41
N LEU A 12 -11.92 -28.11 -4.01
CA LEU A 12 -10.94 -27.21 -4.61
C LEU A 12 -9.56 -27.47 -3.99
N GLY A 13 -8.58 -27.82 -4.82
CA GLY A 13 -7.22 -28.10 -4.40
C GLY A 13 -6.54 -26.88 -3.78
N ARG A 14 -5.63 -27.11 -2.82
CA ARG A 14 -4.87 -26.04 -2.16
C ARG A 14 -4.12 -25.15 -3.16
N THR A 15 -3.53 -25.78 -4.16
CA THR A 15 -2.80 -25.11 -5.24
C THR A 15 -3.74 -24.26 -6.11
N GLN A 16 -4.94 -24.77 -6.40
CA GLN A 16 -5.95 -24.04 -7.19
C GLN A 16 -6.40 -22.75 -6.49
N ILE A 17 -6.61 -22.79 -5.16
CA ILE A 17 -7.00 -21.59 -4.39
C ILE A 17 -5.96 -20.48 -4.54
N PHE A 18 -4.68 -20.81 -4.41
CA PHE A 18 -3.61 -19.82 -4.53
C PHE A 18 -3.55 -19.22 -5.94
N TRP A 19 -3.61 -20.05 -6.99
CA TRP A 19 -3.56 -19.55 -8.38
C TRP A 19 -4.77 -18.69 -8.76
N VAL A 20 -5.95 -18.97 -8.21
CA VAL A 20 -7.13 -18.11 -8.41
C VAL A 20 -6.89 -16.72 -7.82
N PHE A 21 -6.40 -16.63 -6.59
CA PHE A 21 -6.03 -15.34 -6.00
C PHE A 21 -4.94 -14.65 -6.79
N LEU A 22 -3.88 -15.37 -7.17
CA LEU A 22 -2.77 -14.79 -7.89
C LEU A 22 -3.18 -14.22 -9.26
N ALA A 23 -3.93 -14.98 -10.05
CA ALA A 23 -4.42 -14.49 -11.34
C ALA A 23 -5.30 -13.24 -11.17
N PHE A 24 -6.22 -13.26 -10.20
CA PHE A 24 -7.09 -12.13 -9.94
C PHE A 24 -6.33 -10.89 -9.45
N ARG A 25 -5.38 -11.06 -8.51
CA ARG A 25 -4.62 -9.95 -7.93
C ARG A 25 -3.56 -9.39 -8.86
N VAL A 26 -2.97 -10.20 -9.75
CA VAL A 26 -2.11 -9.68 -10.81
C VAL A 26 -2.93 -8.83 -11.79
N LEU A 27 -4.09 -9.32 -12.23
CA LEU A 27 -4.98 -8.53 -13.09
C LEU A 27 -5.39 -7.21 -12.41
N ASN A 28 -5.83 -7.28 -11.16
CA ASN A 28 -6.19 -6.10 -10.37
C ASN A 28 -5.01 -5.10 -10.29
N ALA A 29 -3.83 -5.54 -9.86
CA ALA A 29 -2.66 -4.67 -9.71
C ALA A 29 -2.21 -4.03 -11.04
N VAL A 30 -2.28 -4.76 -12.16
CA VAL A 30 -1.93 -4.24 -13.49
C VAL A 30 -2.96 -3.22 -13.98
N LEU A 31 -4.25 -3.42 -13.64
CA LEU A 31 -5.32 -2.47 -13.95
C LEU A 31 -5.25 -1.21 -13.09
N THR A 32 -4.65 -1.26 -11.89
CA THR A 32 -4.50 -0.06 -11.04
C THR A 32 -3.63 1.00 -11.72
N ARG A 33 -4.23 2.14 -12.04
CA ARG A 33 -3.62 3.31 -12.71
C ARG A 33 -3.76 4.60 -11.91
N THR A 34 -4.23 4.53 -10.68
CA THR A 34 -4.59 5.71 -9.90
C THR A 34 -3.73 5.90 -8.66
N PHE A 35 -3.63 7.15 -8.22
CA PHE A 35 -3.04 7.54 -6.95
C PHE A 35 -4.13 7.55 -5.87
N PHE A 36 -3.88 7.03 -4.67
CA PHE A 36 -4.86 7.12 -3.56
C PHE A 36 -4.34 7.94 -2.38
N GLN A 37 -3.14 7.64 -1.89
CA GLN A 37 -2.51 8.38 -0.80
C GLN A 37 -1.00 8.40 -0.99
N ALA A 38 -0.36 9.48 -0.52
CA ALA A 38 1.09 9.65 -0.56
C ALA A 38 1.84 8.44 0.02
N ASP A 39 1.32 7.88 1.11
CA ASP A 39 1.89 6.72 1.78
C ASP A 39 2.07 5.47 0.91
N GLU A 40 1.30 5.34 -0.18
CA GLU A 40 1.46 4.26 -1.15
C GLU A 40 2.86 4.27 -1.77
N PHE A 41 3.40 5.45 -2.06
CA PHE A 41 4.69 5.63 -2.74
C PHE A 41 5.76 6.07 -1.74
N TRP A 42 5.50 7.13 -0.98
CA TRP A 42 6.49 7.82 -0.14
C TRP A 42 6.89 7.04 1.13
N GLN A 43 6.12 6.02 1.53
CA GLN A 43 6.46 5.14 2.66
C GLN A 43 6.92 3.74 2.21
N ALA A 44 7.01 3.47 0.90
CA ALA A 44 7.37 2.15 0.38
C ALA A 44 8.24 2.23 -0.88
N LEU A 45 7.71 2.75 -1.98
CA LEU A 45 8.35 2.72 -3.29
C LEU A 45 9.45 3.78 -3.44
N GLU A 46 9.26 5.01 -2.97
CA GLU A 46 10.29 6.07 -3.04
C GLU A 46 11.54 5.72 -2.24
N PRO A 47 11.47 5.28 -0.95
CA PRO A 47 12.66 4.91 -0.19
C PRO A 47 13.37 3.67 -0.75
N ALA A 48 12.61 2.75 -1.36
CA ALA A 48 13.15 1.60 -2.05
C ALA A 48 13.89 2.00 -3.34
N HIS A 49 13.29 2.89 -4.14
CA HIS A 49 13.90 3.44 -5.35
C HIS A 49 15.17 4.21 -5.00
N TRP A 50 15.10 5.12 -4.03
CA TRP A 50 16.25 5.90 -3.56
C TRP A 50 17.42 5.01 -3.15
N LYS A 51 17.18 3.93 -2.40
CA LYS A 51 18.27 3.03 -1.99
C LYS A 51 18.82 2.20 -3.15
N ALA A 52 17.98 1.80 -4.10
CA ALA A 52 18.34 1.00 -5.26
C ALA A 52 19.15 1.81 -6.30
N PHE A 53 18.67 3.01 -6.65
CA PHE A 53 19.21 3.81 -7.74
C PHE A 53 20.06 5.02 -7.31
N LYS A 54 20.06 5.37 -6.01
CA LYS A 54 20.89 6.43 -5.40
C LYS A 54 20.54 7.87 -5.80
N TYR A 55 19.32 8.12 -6.28
CA TYR A 55 18.78 9.47 -6.51
C TYR A 55 17.30 9.54 -6.09
N GLY A 56 16.74 10.76 -6.08
CA GLY A 56 15.40 11.05 -5.56
C GLY A 56 15.41 11.56 -4.13
N GLU A 57 14.23 11.70 -3.54
CA GLU A 57 14.05 12.34 -2.23
C GLU A 57 13.43 11.42 -1.18
N LEU A 58 13.82 11.66 0.07
CA LEU A 58 13.25 11.01 1.24
C LEU A 58 12.40 11.98 2.05
N THR A 59 11.25 11.50 2.52
CA THR A 59 10.43 12.25 3.46
C THR A 59 11.14 12.39 4.81
N TRP A 60 10.62 13.31 5.63
CA TRP A 60 11.16 13.58 6.95
C TRP A 60 11.17 12.34 7.86
N GLU A 61 10.22 11.41 7.72
CA GLU A 61 10.15 10.20 8.56
C GLU A 61 11.37 9.30 8.36
N TRP A 62 11.81 9.16 7.12
CA TRP A 62 13.01 8.42 6.77
C TRP A 62 14.24 9.17 7.28
N LYS A 63 14.34 10.48 7.03
CA LYS A 63 15.46 11.29 7.54
C LYS A 63 15.60 11.21 9.07
N PHE A 64 14.49 11.18 9.81
CA PHE A 64 14.47 11.09 11.28
C PHE A 64 14.58 9.65 11.83
N GLY A 65 14.33 8.65 11.00
CA GLY A 65 14.47 7.23 11.35
C GLY A 65 13.31 6.67 12.17
N VAL A 66 12.06 7.05 11.88
CA VAL A 66 10.86 6.56 12.60
C VAL A 66 10.13 5.43 11.87
N ARG A 67 10.62 5.00 10.70
CA ARG A 67 10.03 3.91 9.91
C ARG A 67 10.98 2.73 9.84
N SER A 68 10.46 1.51 9.87
CA SER A 68 11.27 0.32 9.62
C SER A 68 11.40 0.08 8.11
N TYR A 69 12.57 -0.37 7.68
CA TYR A 69 12.89 -0.55 6.27
C TYR A 69 12.54 -1.93 5.70
N LEU A 70 12.08 -2.89 6.53
CA LEU A 70 11.78 -4.25 6.09
C LEU A 70 10.80 -4.30 4.91
N PHE A 71 9.73 -3.51 4.94
CA PHE A 71 8.75 -3.51 3.85
C PHE A 71 9.29 -2.86 2.55
N PRO A 72 9.87 -1.64 2.57
CA PRO A 72 10.55 -1.09 1.39
C PRO A 72 11.66 -1.97 0.82
N MET A 73 12.42 -2.70 1.65
CA MET A 73 13.51 -3.58 1.20
C MET A 73 13.03 -4.62 0.18
N ILE A 74 11.78 -5.09 0.28
CA ILE A 74 11.20 -6.03 -0.69
C ILE A 74 11.16 -5.40 -2.09
N PHE A 75 10.80 -4.12 -2.18
CA PHE A 75 10.75 -3.36 -3.43
C PHE A 75 12.14 -2.94 -3.89
N GLU A 76 13.06 -2.64 -2.98
CA GLU A 76 14.46 -2.35 -3.32
C GLU A 76 15.10 -3.56 -4.03
N LEU A 77 14.91 -4.77 -3.48
CA LEU A 77 15.37 -6.00 -4.11
C LEU A 77 14.73 -6.19 -5.49
N THR A 78 13.46 -5.83 -5.63
CA THR A 78 12.75 -5.89 -6.91
C THR A 78 13.36 -4.94 -7.94
N TYR A 79 13.64 -3.69 -7.56
CA TYR A 79 14.29 -2.71 -8.43
C TYR A 79 15.70 -3.13 -8.85
N ARG A 80 16.49 -3.67 -7.92
CA ARG A 80 17.83 -4.19 -8.24
C ARG A 80 17.77 -5.37 -9.21
N LEU A 81 16.77 -6.24 -9.08
CA LEU A 81 16.57 -7.35 -10.02
C LEU A 81 16.16 -6.85 -11.41
N VAL A 82 15.28 -5.83 -11.48
CA VAL A 82 14.91 -5.18 -12.75
C VAL A 82 16.14 -4.58 -13.41
N SER A 83 16.94 -3.80 -12.67
CA SER A 83 18.13 -3.15 -13.22
C SER A 83 19.19 -4.16 -13.66
N LEU A 84 19.44 -5.21 -12.86
CA LEU A 84 20.32 -6.31 -13.27
C LEU A 84 19.82 -6.99 -14.54
N SER A 85 18.50 -7.23 -14.65
CA SER A 85 17.90 -7.84 -15.84
C SER A 85 18.01 -6.93 -17.06
N SER A 86 17.89 -5.61 -16.87
CA SER A 86 18.09 -4.60 -17.92
C SER A 86 19.53 -4.61 -18.43
N ILE A 87 20.51 -4.65 -17.53
CA ILE A 87 21.94 -4.74 -17.87
C ILE A 87 22.24 -6.02 -18.65
N LEU A 88 21.73 -7.17 -18.19
CA LEU A 88 21.91 -8.45 -18.88
C LEU A 88 21.26 -8.44 -20.28
N LEU A 89 20.07 -7.86 -20.39
CA LEU A 89 19.38 -7.66 -21.66
C LEU A 89 20.17 -6.76 -22.61
N HIS A 90 20.79 -5.69 -22.09
CA HIS A 90 21.63 -4.78 -22.86
C HIS A 90 22.79 -5.50 -23.55
N TYR A 91 23.59 -6.25 -22.79
CA TYR A 91 24.73 -6.98 -23.37
C TYR A 91 24.30 -8.07 -24.35
N ALA A 92 23.17 -8.75 -24.09
CA ALA A 92 22.63 -9.74 -25.01
C ALA A 92 22.18 -9.10 -26.34
N LEU A 93 21.46 -7.97 -26.27
CA LEU A 93 21.01 -7.24 -27.46
C LEU A 93 22.16 -6.59 -28.21
N LEU A 94 23.15 -6.03 -27.51
CA LEU A 94 24.34 -5.43 -28.11
C LEU A 94 25.11 -6.46 -28.94
N LEU A 95 25.31 -7.68 -28.41
CA LEU A 95 25.97 -8.75 -29.15
C LEU A 95 25.18 -9.13 -30.40
N LEU A 96 23.87 -9.37 -30.26
CA LEU A 96 23.01 -9.76 -31.38
C LEU A 96 22.89 -8.68 -32.45
N SER A 97 22.75 -7.42 -32.03
CA SER A 97 22.57 -6.29 -32.94
C SER A 97 23.86 -5.91 -33.66
N THR A 98 25.02 -6.04 -33.01
CA THR A 98 26.32 -5.85 -33.66
C THR A 98 26.55 -6.91 -34.73
N ILE A 99 26.35 -8.20 -34.40
CA ILE A 99 26.48 -9.29 -35.38
C ILE A 99 25.49 -9.11 -36.55
N GLY A 100 24.24 -8.76 -36.25
CA GLY A 100 23.20 -8.53 -37.26
C GLY A 100 23.51 -7.33 -38.16
N SER A 101 23.97 -6.22 -37.58
CA SER A 101 24.37 -5.00 -38.29
C SER A 101 25.56 -5.27 -39.23
N ASP A 102 26.61 -5.93 -38.72
CA ASP A 102 27.80 -6.26 -39.52
C ASP A 102 27.48 -7.25 -40.65
N LEU A 103 26.66 -8.27 -40.37
CA LEU A 103 26.23 -9.23 -41.38
C LEU A 103 25.38 -8.57 -42.47
N LEU A 104 24.49 -7.64 -42.10
CA LEU A 104 23.65 -6.92 -43.04
C LEU A 104 24.48 -6.04 -43.98
N ILE A 105 25.46 -5.31 -43.43
CA ILE A 105 26.41 -4.51 -44.19
C ILE A 105 27.27 -5.39 -45.11
N LEU A 106 27.73 -6.55 -44.62
CA LEU A 106 28.55 -7.49 -45.39
C LEU A 106 27.78 -8.08 -46.58
N LEU A 107 26.51 -8.48 -46.37
CA LEU A 107 25.71 -9.16 -47.38
C LEU A 107 25.12 -8.21 -48.42
N LEU A 108 24.76 -6.98 -48.03
CA LEU A 108 24.00 -6.05 -48.86
C LEU A 108 24.63 -4.64 -48.96
N PRO A 109 25.97 -4.48 -49.13
CA PRO A 109 26.66 -3.20 -48.96
C PRO A 109 26.22 -2.09 -49.92
N LYS A 110 25.57 -2.44 -51.04
CA LYS A 110 25.16 -1.52 -52.10
C LYS A 110 23.80 -0.85 -51.87
N TYR A 111 23.03 -1.30 -50.89
CA TYR A 111 21.69 -0.78 -50.63
C TYR A 111 21.74 0.25 -49.51
N GLU A 112 21.19 1.44 -49.73
CA GLU A 112 21.14 2.48 -48.67
C GLU A 112 20.31 2.01 -47.46
N LEU A 113 19.21 1.29 -47.71
CA LEU A 113 18.35 0.74 -46.67
C LEU A 113 19.10 -0.20 -45.71
N SER A 114 20.08 -0.97 -46.17
CA SER A 114 20.82 -1.87 -45.28
C SER A 114 21.68 -1.09 -44.28
N TRP A 115 22.21 0.07 -44.67
CA TRP A 115 22.97 0.93 -43.78
C TRP A 115 22.06 1.59 -42.73
N GLN A 116 20.88 2.05 -43.13
CA GLN A 116 19.88 2.61 -42.21
C GLN A 116 19.43 1.58 -41.16
N VAL A 117 19.03 0.38 -41.60
CA VAL A 117 18.64 -0.70 -40.69
C VAL A 117 19.80 -1.14 -39.79
N ALA A 118 21.03 -1.16 -40.31
CA ALA A 118 22.22 -1.48 -39.53
C ALA A 118 22.49 -0.42 -38.43
N GLU A 119 22.18 0.85 -38.67
CA GLU A 119 22.28 1.92 -37.67
C GLU A 119 21.16 1.81 -36.62
N ASP A 120 19.92 1.58 -37.04
CA ASP A 120 18.79 1.37 -36.13
C ASP A 120 19.03 0.16 -35.20
N LEU A 121 19.58 -0.93 -35.74
CA LEU A 121 20.00 -2.09 -34.96
C LEU A 121 21.03 -1.72 -33.87
N LYS A 122 21.95 -0.79 -34.15
CA LYS A 122 22.93 -0.35 -33.15
C LYS A 122 22.32 0.49 -32.03
N ARG A 123 21.19 1.18 -32.28
CA ARG A 123 20.45 1.96 -31.26
C ARG A 123 19.54 1.08 -30.39
N LEU A 124 19.00 0.00 -30.98
CA LEU A 124 18.05 -0.92 -30.33
C LEU A 124 18.43 -1.36 -28.89
N PRO A 125 19.69 -1.72 -28.56
CA PRO A 125 20.03 -2.11 -27.20
C PRO A 125 19.81 -1.02 -26.17
N PHE A 126 19.97 0.27 -26.52
CA PHE A 126 19.77 1.39 -25.61
C PHE A 126 18.29 1.67 -25.39
N ASP A 127 17.51 1.72 -26.47
CA ASP A 127 16.08 2.04 -26.40
C ASP A 127 15.30 0.95 -25.65
N VAL A 128 15.52 -0.31 -26.02
CA VAL A 128 14.81 -1.46 -25.42
C VAL A 128 15.14 -1.59 -23.94
N THR A 129 16.39 -1.35 -23.54
CA THR A 129 16.81 -1.53 -22.14
C THR A 129 16.33 -0.40 -21.25
N ARG A 130 16.35 0.84 -21.75
CA ARG A 130 15.73 1.99 -21.06
C ARG A 130 14.24 1.76 -20.83
N SER A 131 13.50 1.36 -21.87
CA SER A 131 12.07 1.06 -21.72
C SER A 131 11.82 -0.15 -20.79
N PHE A 132 12.64 -1.20 -20.88
CA PHE A 132 12.52 -2.37 -20.02
C PHE A 132 12.73 -2.02 -18.54
N GLU A 133 13.78 -1.25 -18.22
CA GLU A 133 14.01 -0.78 -16.84
C GLU A 133 12.86 0.09 -16.34
N TYR A 134 12.43 1.05 -17.16
CA TYR A 134 11.34 1.96 -16.81
C TYR A 134 10.03 1.23 -16.48
N TYR A 135 9.54 0.40 -17.40
CA TYR A 135 8.33 -0.39 -17.15
C TYR A 135 8.53 -1.42 -16.03
N GLY A 136 9.74 -1.95 -15.88
CA GLY A 136 10.09 -2.82 -14.75
C GLY A 136 9.95 -2.10 -13.41
N VAL A 137 10.40 -0.85 -13.30
CA VAL A 137 10.24 -0.01 -12.10
C VAL A 137 8.76 0.20 -11.76
N ILE A 138 7.90 0.40 -12.75
CA ILE A 138 6.45 0.63 -12.50
C ILE A 138 5.71 -0.67 -12.17
N TYR A 139 5.91 -1.73 -12.97
CA TYR A 139 5.06 -2.93 -12.93
C TYR A 139 5.59 -4.05 -12.04
N ALA A 140 6.91 -4.17 -11.85
CA ALA A 140 7.45 -5.26 -11.01
C ALA A 140 7.01 -5.14 -9.53
N PRO A 141 7.04 -3.96 -8.89
CA PRO A 141 6.52 -3.81 -7.52
C PRO A 141 5.03 -4.17 -7.41
N LYS A 142 4.22 -3.83 -8.42
CA LYS A 142 2.79 -4.20 -8.49
C LYS A 142 2.60 -5.72 -8.50
N ILE A 143 3.38 -6.43 -9.31
CA ILE A 143 3.34 -7.89 -9.38
C ILE A 143 3.77 -8.51 -8.04
N VAL A 144 4.85 -8.01 -7.44
CA VAL A 144 5.32 -8.49 -6.13
C VAL A 144 4.26 -8.28 -5.06
N MET A 145 3.63 -7.10 -5.01
CA MET A 145 2.55 -6.83 -4.06
C MET A 145 1.32 -7.71 -4.31
N ALA A 146 0.97 -7.98 -5.57
CA ALA A 146 -0.09 -8.93 -5.93
C ALA A 146 0.21 -10.36 -5.44
N VAL A 147 1.47 -10.81 -5.53
CA VAL A 147 1.90 -12.11 -4.98
C VAL A 147 1.76 -12.13 -3.46
N LEU A 148 2.24 -11.09 -2.77
CA LEU A 148 2.12 -10.97 -1.32
C LEU A 148 0.66 -10.94 -0.85
N ALA A 149 -0.19 -10.16 -1.52
CA ALA A 149 -1.64 -10.12 -1.29
C ALA A 149 -2.27 -11.51 -1.41
N SER A 150 -1.94 -12.23 -2.49
CA SER A 150 -2.45 -13.58 -2.76
C SER A 150 -2.02 -14.59 -1.70
N ILE A 151 -0.80 -14.45 -1.17
CA ILE A 151 -0.33 -15.24 -0.02
C ILE A 151 -1.19 -14.93 1.21
N GLY A 152 -1.42 -13.66 1.52
CA GLY A 152 -2.27 -13.23 2.65
C GLY A 152 -3.66 -13.86 2.56
N GLU A 153 -4.36 -13.65 1.45
CA GLU A 153 -5.72 -14.18 1.24
C GLU A 153 -5.78 -15.70 1.24
N TYR A 154 -4.78 -16.37 0.65
CA TYR A 154 -4.65 -17.81 0.77
C TYR A 154 -4.64 -18.24 2.24
N TYR A 155 -3.84 -17.58 3.09
CA TYR A 155 -3.79 -17.89 4.51
C TYR A 155 -5.08 -17.50 5.27
N ILE A 156 -5.83 -16.49 4.83
CA ILE A 156 -7.19 -16.22 5.34
C ILE A 156 -8.09 -17.44 5.10
N VAL A 157 -8.15 -17.96 3.88
CA VAL A 157 -8.97 -19.14 3.56
C VAL A 157 -8.50 -20.36 4.36
N ARG A 158 -7.18 -20.54 4.52
CA ARG A 158 -6.64 -21.64 5.35
C ARG A 158 -6.98 -21.48 6.83
N PHE A 159 -7.02 -20.25 7.34
CA PHE A 159 -7.45 -19.93 8.69
C PHE A 159 -8.93 -20.27 8.90
N VAL A 160 -9.80 -19.90 7.97
CA VAL A 160 -11.23 -20.28 7.98
C VAL A 160 -11.40 -21.80 8.01
N GLN A 161 -10.71 -22.52 7.12
CA GLN A 161 -10.75 -23.99 7.08
C GLN A 161 -10.27 -24.64 8.38
N LYS A 162 -9.19 -24.11 8.98
CA LYS A 162 -8.64 -24.61 10.25
C LYS A 162 -9.65 -24.47 11.38
N LEU A 163 -10.27 -23.30 11.49
CA LEU A 163 -11.26 -23.01 12.53
C LEU A 163 -12.53 -23.84 12.34
N TYR A 164 -12.97 -24.05 11.09
CA TYR A 164 -14.08 -24.95 10.77
C TYR A 164 -13.83 -26.36 11.29
N LEU A 165 -12.68 -26.94 10.95
CA LEU A 165 -12.33 -28.29 11.37
C LEU A 165 -12.16 -28.42 12.90
N LEU A 166 -11.74 -27.36 13.59
CA LEU A 166 -11.56 -27.34 15.05
C LEU A 166 -12.87 -27.26 15.84
N THR A 167 -13.88 -26.61 15.26
CA THR A 167 -15.16 -26.25 15.91
C THR A 167 -16.32 -27.16 15.53
N LEU A 168 -16.04 -28.18 14.70
CA LEU A 168 -16.93 -29.32 14.49
C LEU A 168 -16.77 -30.34 15.62
N ASP A 169 -17.88 -31.00 15.97
CA ASP A 169 -17.85 -32.18 16.84
C ASP A 169 -17.25 -33.37 16.08
N LYS A 170 -16.51 -34.22 16.79
CA LYS A 170 -15.94 -35.46 16.23
C LYS A 170 -16.88 -36.63 16.51
N ARG A 171 -17.72 -37.06 15.57
CA ARG A 171 -18.44 -38.35 15.64
C ARG A 171 -18.60 -38.98 14.25
N ASN A 172 -18.51 -40.31 14.18
CA ASN A 172 -18.90 -41.25 13.11
C ASN A 172 -18.46 -41.04 11.64
N GLU A 173 -18.29 -42.14 10.89
CA GLU A 173 -17.85 -42.15 9.48
C GLU A 173 -18.86 -41.50 8.51
N LYS A 174 -20.18 -41.61 8.76
CA LYS A 174 -21.22 -40.94 7.95
C LYS A 174 -21.13 -39.40 7.99
N GLU A 175 -20.54 -38.83 9.04
CA GLU A 175 -20.36 -37.37 9.16
C GLU A 175 -19.11 -36.88 8.39
N GLU A 176 -18.25 -37.78 7.88
CA GLU A 176 -17.03 -37.40 7.17
C GLU A 176 -17.34 -36.82 5.77
N GLU A 177 -18.37 -37.33 5.10
CA GLU A 177 -18.86 -36.78 3.83
C GLU A 177 -19.56 -35.43 4.02
N GLU A 178 -20.38 -35.28 5.07
CA GLU A 178 -21.00 -34.01 5.44
C GLU A 178 -19.94 -32.97 5.84
N ARG A 179 -18.89 -33.39 6.57
CA ARG A 179 -17.74 -32.57 6.93
C ARG A 179 -16.96 -32.11 5.71
N ARG A 180 -16.76 -32.99 4.72
CA ARG A 180 -16.11 -32.64 3.46
C ARG A 180 -16.95 -31.67 2.63
N SER A 181 -18.27 -31.90 2.57
CA SER A 181 -19.22 -31.00 1.92
C SER A 181 -19.21 -29.60 2.56
N GLY A 182 -19.38 -29.53 3.88
CA GLY A 182 -19.35 -28.26 4.61
C GLY A 182 -17.99 -27.54 4.57
N LEU A 183 -16.88 -28.27 4.55
CA LEU A 183 -15.55 -27.69 4.33
C LEU A 183 -15.43 -27.08 2.93
N SER A 184 -16.01 -27.72 1.91
CA SER A 184 -16.07 -27.18 0.55
C SER A 184 -16.89 -25.90 0.50
N GLU A 185 -18.08 -25.87 1.12
CA GLU A 185 -18.96 -24.68 1.11
C GLU A 185 -18.35 -23.50 1.86
N ILE A 186 -17.79 -23.71 3.06
CA ILE A 186 -17.15 -22.60 3.78
C ILE A 186 -15.93 -22.05 3.05
N THR A 187 -15.20 -22.92 2.32
CA THR A 187 -14.08 -22.49 1.47
C THR A 187 -14.58 -21.61 0.34
N LYS A 188 -15.69 -21.95 -0.31
CA LYS A 188 -16.31 -21.11 -1.36
C LYS A 188 -16.76 -19.76 -0.81
N PHE A 189 -17.40 -19.73 0.37
CA PHE A 189 -17.80 -18.46 0.98
C PHE A 189 -16.61 -17.58 1.33
N ALA A 190 -15.54 -18.15 1.90
CA ALA A 190 -14.32 -17.39 2.19
C ALA A 190 -13.67 -16.84 0.91
N LEU A 191 -13.61 -17.65 -0.16
CA LEU A 191 -13.12 -17.22 -1.47
C LEU A 191 -13.95 -16.07 -2.05
N LEU A 192 -15.27 -16.25 -2.11
CA LEU A 192 -16.20 -15.25 -2.61
C LEU A 192 -16.04 -13.94 -1.83
N LEU A 193 -16.14 -14.00 -0.50
CA LEU A 193 -16.02 -12.83 0.36
C LEU A 193 -14.67 -12.12 0.21
N SER A 194 -13.56 -12.83 0.02
CA SER A 194 -12.24 -12.22 -0.13
C SER A 194 -12.05 -11.58 -1.51
N LEU A 195 -12.41 -12.30 -2.58
CA LEU A 195 -12.25 -11.86 -3.97
C LEU A 195 -13.19 -10.70 -4.31
N THR A 196 -14.39 -10.67 -3.71
CA THR A 196 -15.41 -9.67 -4.07
C THR A 196 -15.61 -8.60 -3.02
N ASN A 197 -14.72 -8.51 -2.03
CA ASN A 197 -14.72 -7.39 -1.09
C ASN A 197 -14.16 -6.14 -1.79
N PHE A 198 -14.97 -5.07 -1.82
CA PHE A 198 -14.63 -3.77 -2.40
C PHE A 198 -13.27 -3.26 -1.92
N PHE A 199 -13.07 -3.17 -0.60
CA PHE A 199 -11.85 -2.60 -0.02
C PHE A 199 -10.62 -3.47 -0.30
N ASN A 200 -10.74 -4.80 -0.28
CA ASN A 200 -9.67 -5.69 -0.72
C ASN A 200 -9.31 -5.42 -2.19
N CYS A 201 -10.29 -5.27 -3.08
CA CYS A 201 -10.03 -4.97 -4.49
C CYS A 201 -9.30 -3.64 -4.65
N PHE A 202 -9.75 -2.61 -3.96
CA PHE A 202 -9.17 -1.27 -4.02
C PHE A 202 -7.78 -1.15 -3.36
N PHE A 203 -7.52 -1.89 -2.28
CA PHE A 203 -6.43 -1.57 -1.36
C PHE A 203 -5.31 -2.63 -1.27
N ILE A 204 -5.62 -3.92 -1.44
CA ILE A 204 -4.69 -5.00 -1.06
C ILE A 204 -3.45 -5.07 -1.98
N THR A 205 -3.59 -4.68 -3.24
CA THR A 205 -2.54 -4.69 -4.27
C THR A 205 -1.70 -3.42 -4.30
N ARG A 206 -2.17 -2.36 -3.62
CA ARG A 206 -1.42 -1.13 -3.42
C ARG A 206 -0.34 -1.32 -2.37
N THR A 207 0.75 -0.57 -2.46
CA THR A 207 1.96 -0.75 -1.66
C THR A 207 1.86 -0.12 -0.27
N PHE A 208 0.76 -0.37 0.43
CA PHE A 208 0.57 0.06 1.81
C PHE A 208 1.13 -0.95 2.82
N ILE A 209 1.81 -0.42 3.84
CA ILE A 209 2.27 -1.22 4.97
C ILE A 209 1.11 -1.95 5.68
N ASN A 210 -0.09 -1.35 5.71
CA ASN A 210 -1.28 -1.98 6.30
C ASN A 210 -1.67 -3.27 5.59
N SER A 211 -1.46 -3.36 4.26
CA SER A 211 -1.66 -4.59 3.50
C SER A 211 -0.63 -5.63 3.89
N PHE A 212 0.63 -5.24 4.06
CA PHE A 212 1.68 -6.13 4.55
C PHE A 212 1.41 -6.64 5.97
N GLU A 213 0.97 -5.78 6.88
CA GLU A 213 0.52 -6.16 8.23
C GLU A 213 -0.62 -7.17 8.20
N MET A 214 -1.62 -6.95 7.34
CA MET A 214 -2.75 -7.87 7.17
C MET A 214 -2.27 -9.24 6.66
N ILE A 215 -1.32 -9.27 5.71
CA ILE A 215 -0.72 -10.50 5.19
C ILE A 215 0.01 -11.27 6.29
N LEU A 216 0.92 -10.60 7.02
CA LEU A 216 1.66 -11.20 8.14
C LEU A 216 0.72 -11.70 9.24
N THR A 217 -0.30 -10.91 9.57
CA THR A 217 -1.34 -11.26 10.56
C THR A 217 -2.14 -12.48 10.11
N SER A 218 -2.50 -12.58 8.83
CA SER A 218 -3.22 -13.74 8.28
C SER A 218 -2.41 -15.03 8.39
N ILE A 219 -1.11 -14.98 8.05
CA ILE A 219 -0.18 -16.11 8.22
C ILE A 219 -0.07 -16.50 9.70
N ALA A 220 0.09 -15.52 10.57
CA ALA A 220 0.23 -15.74 12.00
C ALA A 220 -1.04 -16.36 12.61
N LEU A 221 -2.23 -15.81 12.31
CA LEU A 221 -3.52 -16.33 12.80
C LEU A 221 -3.77 -17.78 12.33
N TYR A 222 -3.37 -18.12 11.11
CA TYR A 222 -3.43 -19.50 10.63
C TYR A 222 -2.56 -20.43 11.49
N TYR A 223 -1.35 -20.03 11.84
CA TYR A 223 -0.41 -20.87 12.59
C TYR A 223 -0.63 -20.85 14.11
N TRP A 224 -1.36 -19.88 14.64
CA TRP A 224 -1.65 -19.72 16.08
C TRP A 224 -2.30 -20.98 16.71
N ASP A 225 -2.05 -21.18 18.00
CA ASP A 225 -2.62 -22.30 18.76
C ASP A 225 -4.04 -21.98 19.27
N TRP A 226 -5.03 -22.25 18.43
CA TRP A 226 -6.46 -22.17 18.77
C TRP A 226 -6.98 -23.33 19.63
N THR A 227 -6.14 -24.31 19.97
CA THR A 227 -6.54 -25.49 20.77
C THR A 227 -6.42 -25.24 22.28
N GLY A 228 -5.94 -24.06 22.67
CA GLY A 228 -5.69 -23.71 24.07
C GLY A 228 -4.44 -24.36 24.66
N GLY A 229 -3.44 -24.68 23.86
CA GLY A 229 -2.12 -25.08 24.36
C GLY A 229 -1.64 -26.47 23.96
N GLN A 230 -2.39 -27.22 23.15
CA GLN A 230 -1.98 -28.55 22.72
C GLN A 230 -0.88 -28.48 21.64
N MET A 231 -0.78 -27.37 20.92
CA MET A 231 0.10 -27.22 19.76
C MET A 231 1.34 -26.36 20.09
N ILE A 232 1.51 -25.91 21.33
CA ILE A 232 2.61 -25.02 21.77
C ILE A 232 3.98 -25.61 21.42
N LYS A 233 4.14 -26.93 21.56
CA LYS A 233 5.43 -27.60 21.28
C LYS A 233 5.76 -27.63 19.79
N GLU A 234 4.76 -27.61 18.91
CA GLU A 234 4.97 -27.69 17.46
C GLU A 234 5.68 -26.45 16.90
N SER A 235 6.34 -26.62 15.75
CA SER A 235 6.98 -25.52 15.02
C SER A 235 5.97 -24.51 14.47
N SER A 236 4.70 -24.91 14.27
CA SER A 236 3.63 -24.00 13.84
C SER A 236 3.46 -22.83 14.81
N PHE A 237 3.48 -23.10 16.12
CA PHE A 237 3.34 -22.03 17.11
C PHE A 237 4.51 -21.04 17.04
N THR A 238 5.74 -21.53 16.84
CA THR A 238 6.91 -20.67 16.61
C THR A 238 6.76 -19.83 15.33
N LYS A 239 6.27 -20.41 14.22
CA LYS A 239 5.97 -19.64 12.99
C LYS A 239 4.95 -18.53 13.26
N SER A 240 3.88 -18.82 13.99
CA SER A 240 2.88 -17.82 14.39
C SER A 240 3.51 -16.65 15.13
N LEU A 241 4.40 -16.92 16.09
CA LEU A 241 5.09 -15.88 16.85
C LEU A 241 6.01 -15.04 15.97
N ILE A 242 6.77 -15.66 15.07
CA ILE A 242 7.65 -14.94 14.13
C ILE A 242 6.86 -13.95 13.27
N PHE A 243 5.79 -14.40 12.62
CA PHE A 243 4.96 -13.53 11.77
C PHE A 243 4.20 -12.45 12.57
N ALA A 244 3.74 -12.78 13.78
CA ALA A 244 3.14 -11.81 14.69
C ALA A 244 4.12 -10.72 15.09
N PHE A 245 5.36 -11.09 15.48
CA PHE A 245 6.39 -10.11 15.83
C PHE A 245 6.84 -9.28 14.64
N LEU A 246 6.94 -9.86 13.44
CA LEU A 246 7.23 -9.08 12.23
C LEU A 246 6.17 -7.99 12.03
N ALA A 247 4.87 -8.33 12.13
CA ALA A 247 3.80 -7.33 12.02
C ALA A 247 3.91 -6.24 13.10
N CYS A 248 4.14 -6.62 14.37
CA CYS A 248 4.28 -5.69 15.48
C CYS A 248 5.50 -4.75 15.38
N LEU A 249 6.60 -5.20 14.77
CA LEU A 249 7.78 -4.34 14.56
C LEU A 249 7.59 -3.35 13.42
N GLN A 250 6.83 -3.73 12.38
CA GLN A 250 6.46 -2.80 11.31
C GLN A 250 5.47 -1.75 11.80
N ARG A 251 4.49 -2.17 12.62
CA ARG A 251 3.58 -1.26 13.33
C ARG A 251 3.26 -1.79 14.73
N PRO A 252 3.63 -1.05 15.80
CA PRO A 252 3.36 -1.46 17.18
C PRO A 252 1.87 -1.71 17.48
N SER A 253 0.97 -1.02 16.77
CA SER A 253 -0.48 -1.14 16.95
C SER A 253 -1.01 -2.54 16.60
N SER A 254 -0.34 -3.29 15.70
CA SER A 254 -0.67 -4.69 15.39
C SER A 254 -0.58 -5.63 16.62
N GLY A 255 0.12 -5.21 17.69
CA GLY A 255 0.17 -5.92 18.96
C GLY A 255 -1.21 -6.14 19.61
N LEU A 256 -2.17 -5.25 19.36
CA LEU A 256 -3.52 -5.31 19.94
C LEU A 256 -4.29 -6.58 19.54
N ILE A 257 -4.03 -7.11 18.34
CA ILE A 257 -4.68 -8.34 17.84
C ILE A 257 -4.31 -9.55 18.71
N TRP A 258 -3.12 -9.55 19.29
CA TRP A 258 -2.57 -10.71 20.01
C TRP A 258 -2.92 -10.72 21.50
N VAL A 259 -3.47 -9.63 22.04
CA VAL A 259 -3.81 -9.49 23.47
C VAL A 259 -4.80 -10.57 23.92
N ILE A 260 -5.97 -10.67 23.27
CA ILE A 260 -7.02 -11.61 23.67
C ILE A 260 -6.63 -13.07 23.46
N PRO A 261 -6.07 -13.49 22.31
CA PRO A 261 -5.61 -14.87 22.13
C PRO A 261 -4.52 -15.27 23.14
N SER A 262 -3.58 -14.38 23.44
CA SER A 262 -2.48 -14.65 24.37
C SER A 262 -2.96 -14.78 25.81
N ILE A 263 -3.81 -13.87 26.29
CA ILE A 263 -4.41 -13.96 27.62
C ILE A 263 -5.21 -15.25 27.75
N SER A 264 -6.02 -15.59 26.74
CA SER A 264 -6.84 -16.82 26.75
C SER A 264 -5.98 -18.08 26.84
N LEU A 265 -4.83 -18.11 26.14
CA LEU A 265 -3.86 -19.21 26.21
C LEU A 265 -3.24 -19.31 27.62
N ILE A 266 -2.75 -18.20 28.17
CA ILE A 266 -2.12 -18.16 29.50
C ILE A 266 -3.11 -18.59 30.58
N LEU A 267 -4.33 -18.03 30.58
CA LEU A 267 -5.39 -18.39 31.53
C LEU A 267 -5.74 -19.88 31.47
N ASN A 268 -5.68 -20.50 30.29
CA ASN A 268 -5.90 -21.95 30.18
C ASN A 268 -4.76 -22.76 30.79
N LEU A 269 -3.51 -22.41 30.47
CA LEU A 269 -2.34 -23.13 30.97
C LEU A 269 -2.22 -23.02 32.49
N VAL A 270 -2.42 -21.82 33.04
CA VAL A 270 -2.43 -21.58 34.49
C VAL A 270 -3.61 -22.30 35.13
N GLY A 271 -4.82 -22.20 34.55
CA GLY A 271 -6.00 -22.89 35.07
C GLY A 271 -5.89 -24.42 35.09
N LYS A 272 -5.10 -25.00 34.17
CA LYS A 272 -4.78 -26.43 34.13
C LYS A 272 -3.50 -26.79 34.90
N LYS A 273 -2.86 -25.83 35.58
CA LYS A 273 -1.58 -25.99 36.30
C LYS A 273 -0.45 -26.56 35.42
N GLN A 274 -0.47 -26.27 34.11
CA GLN A 274 0.52 -26.76 33.14
C GLN A 274 1.73 -25.82 33.04
N TYR A 275 2.42 -25.57 34.17
CA TYR A 275 3.51 -24.59 34.25
C TYR A 275 4.70 -24.89 33.32
N HIS A 276 4.97 -26.18 33.07
CA HIS A 276 6.00 -26.57 32.10
C HIS A 276 5.68 -26.08 30.67
N LEU A 277 4.41 -26.13 30.24
CA LEU A 277 4.00 -25.58 28.94
C LEU A 277 4.01 -24.05 28.93
N LEU A 278 3.71 -23.41 30.07
CA LEU A 278 3.83 -21.96 30.22
C LEU A 278 5.29 -21.51 30.06
N PHE A 279 6.23 -22.23 30.67
CA PHE A 279 7.67 -21.97 30.50
C PHE A 279 8.12 -22.14 29.05
N ILE A 280 7.69 -23.21 28.37
CA ILE A 280 7.97 -23.41 26.93
C ILE A 280 7.41 -22.25 26.11
N THR A 281 6.17 -21.81 26.41
CA THR A 281 5.54 -20.68 25.72
C THR A 281 6.38 -19.42 25.88
N PHE A 282 6.75 -19.08 27.12
CA PHE A 282 7.59 -17.91 27.40
C PHE A 282 8.95 -18.00 26.70
N SER A 283 9.61 -19.15 26.73
CA SER A 283 10.88 -19.38 26.04
C SER A 283 10.76 -19.20 24.53
N LYS A 284 9.70 -19.71 23.91
CA LYS A 284 9.43 -19.53 22.47
C LYS A 284 9.14 -18.09 22.10
N VAL A 285 8.36 -17.38 22.94
CA VAL A 285 8.08 -15.94 22.78
C VAL A 285 9.39 -15.15 22.79
N LEU A 286 10.23 -15.36 23.80
CA LEU A 286 11.50 -14.65 23.94
C LEU A 286 12.46 -14.92 22.78
N ARG A 287 12.64 -16.19 22.40
CA ARG A 287 13.51 -16.58 21.27
C ARG A 287 13.01 -16.01 19.94
N SER A 288 11.71 -16.06 19.71
CA SER A 288 11.12 -15.53 18.46
C SER A 288 11.23 -14.01 18.40
N PHE A 289 11.00 -13.32 19.52
CA PHE A 289 11.16 -11.88 19.62
C PHE A 289 12.59 -11.45 19.31
N PHE A 290 13.59 -12.02 19.99
CA PHE A 290 14.99 -11.65 19.76
C PHE A 290 15.44 -11.95 18.33
N LEU A 291 15.07 -13.11 17.79
CA LEU A 291 15.38 -13.45 16.39
C LEU A 291 14.84 -12.39 15.42
N VAL A 292 13.56 -12.07 15.53
CA VAL A 292 12.88 -11.13 14.62
C VAL A 292 13.38 -9.70 14.84
N PHE A 293 13.57 -9.29 16.09
CA PHE A 293 14.08 -7.97 16.44
C PHE A 293 15.50 -7.75 15.90
N THR A 294 16.40 -8.71 16.10
CA THR A 294 17.77 -8.63 15.58
C THR A 294 17.78 -8.58 14.06
N ALA A 295 17.00 -9.42 13.38
CA ALA A 295 16.90 -9.40 11.93
C ALA A 295 16.39 -8.04 11.40
N ASN A 296 15.33 -7.50 12.02
CA ASN A 296 14.78 -6.20 11.65
C ASN A 296 15.78 -5.06 11.90
N ALA A 297 16.49 -5.09 13.03
CA ALA A 297 17.50 -4.09 13.36
C ALA A 297 18.66 -4.11 12.35
N ILE A 298 19.09 -5.28 11.87
CA ILE A 298 20.11 -5.38 10.81
C ILE A 298 19.63 -4.71 9.51
N ILE A 299 18.37 -4.94 9.14
CA ILE A 299 17.77 -4.31 7.94
C ILE A 299 17.69 -2.79 8.10
N ASP A 300 17.25 -2.31 9.27
CA ASP A 300 17.17 -0.89 9.54
C ASP A 300 18.58 -0.25 9.54
N MET A 301 19.59 -0.93 10.09
CA MET A 301 20.99 -0.49 10.04
C MET A 301 21.54 -0.43 8.62
N TYR A 302 21.16 -1.37 7.75
CA TYR A 302 21.54 -1.36 6.35
C TYR A 302 21.00 -0.11 5.62
N PHE A 303 19.75 0.28 5.88
CA PHE A 303 19.17 1.46 5.27
C PHE A 303 19.77 2.75 5.83
N TYR A 304 19.77 2.90 7.15
CA TYR A 304 20.15 4.13 7.85
C TYR A 304 21.67 4.33 8.00
N GLU A 305 22.47 3.32 7.69
CA GLU A 305 23.94 3.33 7.76
C GLU A 305 24.48 3.64 9.18
N LYS A 306 23.62 3.45 10.19
CA LYS A 306 23.91 3.62 11.62
C LYS A 306 22.96 2.79 12.47
N VAL A 307 23.37 2.48 13.71
CA VAL A 307 22.52 1.78 14.68
C VAL A 307 21.27 2.61 14.97
N THR A 308 20.14 2.16 14.43
CA THR A 308 18.85 2.85 14.52
C THR A 308 17.78 1.83 14.89
N PHE A 309 16.91 2.19 15.83
CA PHE A 309 15.76 1.38 16.23
C PHE A 309 14.47 2.15 15.96
N PRO A 310 13.93 2.08 14.73
CA PRO A 310 12.73 2.82 14.34
C PRO A 310 11.54 2.54 15.25
N PHE A 311 11.39 1.29 15.71
CA PHE A 311 10.35 0.91 16.66
C PHE A 311 10.31 1.81 17.91
N PHE A 312 11.45 2.02 18.58
CA PHE A 312 11.51 2.87 19.78
C PHE A 312 11.38 4.35 19.45
N ARG A 313 11.91 4.80 18.32
CA ARG A 313 11.77 6.19 17.86
C ARG A 313 10.32 6.52 17.51
N PHE A 314 9.62 5.59 16.87
CA PHE A 314 8.20 5.69 16.57
C PHE A 314 7.36 5.77 17.83
N LEU A 315 7.62 4.90 18.82
CA LEU A 315 6.93 4.95 20.11
C LEU A 315 7.18 6.28 20.82
N LYS A 316 8.44 6.73 20.89
CA LYS A 316 8.77 8.04 21.45
C LYS A 316 7.99 9.14 20.73
N PHE A 317 8.11 9.23 19.42
CA PHE A 317 7.44 10.24 18.61
C PHE A 317 5.92 10.27 18.79
N ASN A 318 5.23 9.12 18.75
CA ASN A 318 3.76 9.07 18.81
C ASN A 318 3.21 9.26 20.23
N PHE A 319 3.95 8.89 21.28
CA PHE A 319 3.45 8.98 22.66
C PHE A 319 3.96 10.23 23.40
N THR A 320 5.11 10.78 23.03
CA THR A 320 5.69 11.94 23.73
C THR A 320 5.48 13.27 23.02
N THR A 321 5.05 13.26 21.75
CA THR A 321 4.96 14.50 20.94
C THR A 321 3.53 14.73 20.46
N PRO A 322 3.01 15.97 20.50
CA PRO A 322 1.67 16.32 19.98
C PRO A 322 1.51 16.16 18.46
N LEU A 323 2.59 15.89 17.73
CA LEU A 323 2.62 15.88 16.26
C LEU A 323 1.65 14.89 15.61
N SER A 324 1.17 13.86 16.31
CA SER A 324 0.13 12.99 15.76
C SER A 324 -1.19 13.73 15.48
N LYS A 325 -1.43 14.89 16.11
CA LYS A 325 -2.60 15.75 15.83
C LYS A 325 -2.46 16.55 14.53
N PHE A 326 -1.24 16.74 14.03
CA PHE A 326 -0.96 17.47 12.80
C PHE A 326 -1.67 16.88 11.58
N TYR A 327 -1.86 15.55 11.56
CA TYR A 327 -2.49 14.82 10.45
C TYR A 327 -4.03 14.81 10.50
N GLY A 328 -4.65 15.72 11.25
CA GLY A 328 -6.10 15.85 11.37
C GLY A 328 -6.74 14.94 12.42
N VAL A 329 -7.99 15.25 12.75
CA VAL A 329 -8.77 14.58 13.81
C VAL A 329 -10.13 14.14 13.28
N ALA A 330 -10.55 12.94 13.69
CA ALA A 330 -11.86 12.40 13.35
C ALA A 330 -12.67 12.05 14.62
N PRO A 331 -14.01 12.04 14.59
CA PRO A 331 -14.85 11.74 15.75
C PRO A 331 -14.64 10.30 16.27
N TRP A 332 -14.95 10.05 17.55
CA TRP A 332 -14.73 8.75 18.20
C TRP A 332 -15.45 7.58 17.50
N HIS A 333 -16.60 7.86 16.89
CA HIS A 333 -17.44 6.86 16.24
C HIS A 333 -17.02 6.54 14.79
N PHE A 334 -15.96 7.18 14.28
CA PHE A 334 -15.48 7.04 12.89
C PHE A 334 -15.28 5.58 12.48
N HIS A 335 -14.61 4.76 13.30
CA HIS A 335 -14.36 3.37 12.96
C HIS A 335 -15.63 2.51 12.97
N PHE A 336 -16.61 2.82 13.80
CA PHE A 336 -17.85 2.06 13.89
C PHE A 336 -18.77 2.33 12.69
N PHE A 337 -18.93 3.59 12.29
CA PHE A 337 -19.91 3.98 11.27
C PHE A 337 -19.34 4.27 9.89
N GLN A 338 -18.01 4.41 9.75
CA GLN A 338 -17.38 4.68 8.46
C GLN A 338 -16.37 3.60 8.10
N SER A 339 -15.34 3.37 8.92
CA SER A 339 -14.29 2.41 8.56
C SER A 339 -14.79 0.98 8.48
N LEU A 340 -15.51 0.50 9.50
CA LEU A 340 -15.98 -0.88 9.52
C LEU A 340 -16.94 -1.17 8.35
N PRO A 341 -17.95 -0.33 8.05
CA PRO A 341 -18.76 -0.51 6.85
C PRO A 341 -17.97 -0.52 5.55
N ILE A 342 -17.01 0.38 5.35
CA ILE A 342 -16.20 0.45 4.11
C ILE A 342 -15.33 -0.80 3.95
N VAL A 343 -14.64 -1.23 5.02
CA VAL A 343 -13.75 -2.40 4.98
C VAL A 343 -14.54 -3.70 4.81
N LEU A 344 -15.73 -3.81 5.42
CA LEU A 344 -16.61 -4.97 5.23
C LEU A 344 -17.30 -4.97 3.86
N GLY A 345 -17.63 -3.80 3.33
CA GLY A 345 -18.38 -3.63 2.07
C GLY A 345 -19.66 -4.47 2.04
N ALA A 346 -19.84 -5.25 0.98
CA ALA A 346 -20.97 -6.15 0.80
C ALA A 346 -21.13 -7.22 1.90
N SER A 347 -20.09 -7.49 2.70
CA SER A 347 -20.12 -8.55 3.72
C SER A 347 -20.78 -8.15 5.03
N ILE A 348 -21.22 -6.89 5.19
CA ILE A 348 -21.85 -6.38 6.42
C ILE A 348 -22.98 -7.28 6.95
N PRO A 349 -23.97 -7.73 6.14
CA PRO A 349 -25.07 -8.54 6.66
C PRO A 349 -24.60 -9.89 7.21
N ALA A 350 -23.68 -10.54 6.49
CA ALA A 350 -23.10 -11.81 6.91
C ALA A 350 -22.24 -11.65 8.18
N PHE A 351 -21.46 -10.57 8.26
CA PHE A 351 -20.65 -10.24 9.42
C PHE A 351 -21.52 -9.99 10.66
N ALA A 352 -22.54 -9.14 10.54
CA ALA A 352 -23.47 -8.83 11.62
C ALA A 352 -24.16 -10.10 12.13
N PHE A 353 -24.68 -10.93 11.22
CA PHE A 353 -25.27 -12.22 11.60
C PHE A 353 -24.24 -13.12 12.32
N GLY A 354 -23.00 -13.21 11.81
CA GLY A 354 -21.94 -13.97 12.46
C GLY A 354 -21.56 -13.45 13.86
N LEU A 355 -21.66 -12.14 14.10
CA LEU A 355 -21.40 -11.54 15.40
C LEU A 355 -22.44 -11.94 16.46
N PHE A 356 -23.72 -11.94 16.13
CA PHE A 356 -24.79 -12.18 17.10
C PHE A 356 -25.13 -13.66 17.33
N PHE A 357 -24.83 -14.54 16.38
CA PHE A 357 -25.16 -15.96 16.47
C PHE A 357 -23.97 -16.85 16.89
N PRO A 358 -24.21 -18.00 17.55
CA PRO A 358 -23.16 -18.95 17.89
C PRO A 358 -22.64 -19.65 16.62
N LEU A 359 -21.31 -19.62 16.42
CA LEU A 359 -20.68 -20.13 15.19
C LEU A 359 -20.01 -21.50 15.37
N SER A 360 -19.78 -21.93 16.61
CA SER A 360 -19.21 -23.25 16.91
C SER A 360 -20.32 -24.26 17.16
N LYS A 361 -20.22 -25.45 16.54
CA LYS A 361 -21.05 -26.60 16.92
C LYS A 361 -20.51 -27.26 18.21
N ARG A 362 -19.18 -27.31 18.32
CA ARG A 362 -18.48 -27.85 19.47
C ARG A 362 -18.69 -26.99 20.72
N SER A 363 -19.00 -27.65 21.83
CA SER A 363 -18.99 -27.04 23.16
C SER A 363 -17.57 -26.92 23.71
N PHE A 364 -17.25 -25.77 24.29
CA PHE A 364 -15.96 -25.51 24.93
C PHE A 364 -16.14 -25.42 26.44
N PRO A 365 -15.23 -25.98 27.26
CA PRO A 365 -15.37 -25.99 28.73
C PRO A 365 -15.51 -24.60 29.33
N LYS A 366 -14.86 -23.59 28.74
CA LYS A 366 -14.91 -22.20 29.17
C LYS A 366 -15.07 -21.29 27.95
N LYS A 367 -15.84 -20.21 28.09
CA LYS A 367 -16.14 -19.27 26.99
C LYS A 367 -14.87 -18.68 26.36
N TYR A 368 -13.87 -18.33 27.16
CA TYR A 368 -12.60 -17.77 26.64
C TYR A 368 -11.75 -18.78 25.84
N LEU A 369 -12.08 -20.07 25.86
CA LEU A 369 -11.42 -21.07 24.99
C LEU A 369 -12.10 -21.22 23.64
N ASN A 370 -13.31 -20.69 23.48
CA ASN A 370 -13.99 -20.70 22.19
C ASN A 370 -13.28 -19.72 21.24
N PRO A 371 -12.72 -20.18 20.11
CA PRO A 371 -12.01 -19.31 19.17
C PRO A 371 -12.86 -18.15 18.66
N PHE A 372 -14.16 -18.36 18.43
CA PHE A 372 -15.04 -17.27 17.97
C PHE A 372 -15.28 -16.21 19.05
N PHE A 373 -15.30 -16.60 20.33
CA PHE A 373 -15.38 -15.63 21.42
C PHE A 373 -14.10 -14.78 21.47
N GLN A 374 -12.93 -15.41 21.35
CA GLN A 374 -11.65 -14.70 21.28
C GLN A 374 -11.60 -13.74 20.08
N VAL A 375 -12.02 -14.19 18.89
CA VAL A 375 -12.04 -13.37 17.67
C VAL A 375 -12.98 -12.17 17.81
N LYS A 376 -14.22 -12.38 18.27
CA LYS A 376 -15.20 -11.30 18.47
C LYS A 376 -14.69 -10.26 19.47
N LEU A 377 -14.09 -10.70 20.58
CA LEU A 377 -13.51 -9.80 21.58
C LEU A 377 -12.26 -9.09 21.06
N THR A 378 -11.45 -9.74 20.22
CA THR A 378 -10.29 -9.12 19.56
C THR A 378 -10.73 -7.98 18.63
N ILE A 379 -11.75 -8.23 17.80
CA ILE A 379 -12.33 -7.20 16.93
C ILE A 379 -12.83 -6.02 17.78
N LEU A 380 -13.64 -6.29 18.81
CA LEU A 380 -14.20 -5.25 19.67
C LEU A 380 -13.11 -4.42 20.37
N LEU A 381 -12.10 -5.08 20.95
CA LEU A 381 -10.97 -4.41 21.60
C LEU A 381 -10.26 -3.46 20.64
N ASN A 382 -9.95 -3.93 19.43
CA ASN A 382 -9.25 -3.10 18.44
C ASN A 382 -10.11 -1.91 18.01
N LEU A 383 -11.40 -2.11 17.72
CA LEU A 383 -12.29 -1.00 17.35
C LEU A 383 -12.39 0.05 18.46
N LEU A 384 -12.52 -0.38 19.72
CA LEU A 384 -12.58 0.54 20.86
C LEU A 384 -11.28 1.34 21.02
N VAL A 385 -10.12 0.67 20.96
CA VAL A 385 -8.82 1.34 21.13
C VAL A 385 -8.51 2.28 19.97
N TYR A 386 -8.75 1.88 18.72
CA TYR A 386 -8.55 2.78 17.58
C TYR A 386 -9.54 3.96 17.60
N SER A 387 -10.75 3.78 18.14
CA SER A 387 -11.73 4.85 18.30
C SER A 387 -11.32 5.95 19.28
N THR A 388 -10.44 5.68 20.24
CA THR A 388 -9.95 6.70 21.19
C THR A 388 -8.84 7.58 20.61
N LEU A 389 -8.18 7.16 19.52
CA LEU A 389 -7.10 7.92 18.91
C LEU A 389 -7.63 9.16 18.18
N PRO A 390 -7.01 10.36 18.28
CA PRO A 390 -7.49 11.55 17.59
C PRO A 390 -7.48 11.39 16.06
N HIS A 391 -6.33 11.01 15.51
CA HIS A 391 -6.13 10.77 14.08
C HIS A 391 -6.61 9.36 13.71
N LYS A 392 -7.40 9.25 12.64
CA LYS A 392 -8.04 7.99 12.22
C LYS A 392 -8.08 7.88 10.70
N GLU A 393 -7.86 6.67 10.21
CA GLU A 393 -7.93 6.35 8.79
C GLU A 393 -8.59 4.97 8.59
N PHE A 394 -9.23 4.77 7.44
CA PHE A 394 -9.92 3.50 7.14
C PHE A 394 -8.98 2.29 7.21
N ARG A 395 -7.73 2.45 6.75
CA ARG A 395 -6.72 1.38 6.68
C ARG A 395 -6.19 0.92 8.04
N PHE A 396 -6.40 1.65 9.13
CA PHE A 396 -5.91 1.24 10.46
C PHE A 396 -6.53 -0.06 10.96
N ILE A 397 -7.78 -0.33 10.59
CA ILE A 397 -8.48 -1.57 10.96
C ILE A 397 -8.32 -2.69 9.92
N PHE A 398 -7.63 -2.43 8.79
CA PHE A 398 -7.44 -3.41 7.72
C PHE A 398 -6.71 -4.69 8.16
N PRO A 399 -5.75 -4.68 9.11
CA PRO A 399 -5.17 -5.90 9.65
C PRO A 399 -6.18 -6.86 10.32
N LEU A 400 -7.39 -6.40 10.65
CA LEU A 400 -8.48 -7.23 11.16
C LEU A 400 -9.27 -7.98 10.07
N GLN A 401 -9.02 -7.71 8.79
CA GLN A 401 -9.70 -8.35 7.66
C GLN A 401 -9.75 -9.89 7.71
N PRO A 402 -8.70 -10.64 8.08
CA PRO A 402 -8.80 -12.10 8.32
C PRO A 402 -9.89 -12.50 9.31
N LEU A 403 -10.10 -11.69 10.35
CA LEU A 403 -11.12 -11.93 11.38
C LEU A 403 -12.53 -11.60 10.86
N PHE A 404 -12.64 -10.52 10.08
CA PHE A 404 -13.89 -10.15 9.42
C PHE A 404 -14.36 -11.23 8.45
N ILE A 405 -13.49 -11.68 7.55
CA ILE A 405 -13.79 -12.76 6.60
C ILE A 405 -14.13 -14.05 7.32
N LEU A 406 -13.45 -14.38 8.44
CA LEU A 406 -13.80 -15.54 9.26
C LEU A 406 -15.25 -15.45 9.76
N ILE A 407 -15.62 -14.37 10.45
CA ILE A 407 -16.97 -14.22 11.02
C ILE A 407 -18.02 -14.21 9.91
N SER A 408 -17.78 -13.50 8.82
CA SER A 408 -18.68 -13.44 7.67
C SER A 408 -18.86 -14.80 6.98
N SER A 409 -17.78 -15.58 6.81
CA SER A 409 -17.85 -16.91 6.17
C SER A 409 -18.70 -17.89 6.97
N PHE A 410 -18.54 -17.89 8.30
CA PHE A 410 -19.37 -18.72 9.19
C PHE A 410 -20.80 -18.20 9.30
N GLY A 411 -21.00 -16.87 9.26
CA GLY A 411 -22.31 -16.25 9.17
C GLY A 411 -23.07 -16.70 7.93
N LEU A 412 -22.44 -16.64 6.75
CA LEU A 412 -23.01 -17.14 5.49
C LEU A 412 -23.30 -18.64 5.54
N LEU A 413 -22.36 -19.46 6.01
CA LEU A 413 -22.57 -20.91 6.12
C LEU A 413 -23.78 -21.25 6.99
N ARG A 414 -24.00 -20.49 8.06
CA ARG A 414 -25.16 -20.69 8.93
C ARG A 414 -26.45 -20.20 8.28
N LEU A 415 -26.44 -19.02 7.64
CA LEU A 415 -27.60 -18.51 6.88
C LEU A 415 -28.02 -19.49 5.79
N ASP A 416 -27.06 -20.08 5.08
CA ASP A 416 -27.25 -21.10 4.05
C ASP A 416 -27.89 -22.39 4.59
N ARG A 417 -27.53 -22.81 5.80
CA ARG A 417 -28.10 -24.03 6.40
C ARG A 417 -29.47 -23.80 7.02
N ASP A 418 -29.62 -22.69 7.75
CA ASP A 418 -30.78 -22.47 8.63
C ASP A 418 -31.95 -21.80 7.89
N TYR A 419 -31.70 -20.97 6.85
CA TYR A 419 -32.72 -20.08 6.27
C TYR A 419 -32.84 -20.12 4.74
N TRP A 420 -31.96 -20.82 4.03
CA TRP A 420 -31.81 -20.72 2.56
C TRP A 420 -33.00 -21.20 1.74
N LYS A 421 -33.84 -22.09 2.27
CA LYS A 421 -35.11 -22.48 1.62
C LYS A 421 -36.10 -21.32 1.53
N ARG A 422 -36.01 -20.33 2.43
CA ARG A 422 -36.90 -19.14 2.46
C ARG A 422 -36.35 -17.97 1.64
N LEU A 423 -35.06 -17.97 1.32
CA LEU A 423 -34.38 -16.86 0.64
C LEU A 423 -34.10 -17.15 -0.86
N SER A 424 -34.78 -18.15 -1.46
CA SER A 424 -34.52 -18.61 -2.83
C SER A 424 -34.68 -17.52 -3.90
N GLY A 425 -35.58 -16.55 -3.70
CA GLY A 425 -35.77 -15.40 -4.58
C GLY A 425 -34.65 -14.33 -4.52
N LEU A 426 -33.83 -14.32 -3.45
CA LEU A 426 -32.72 -13.39 -3.27
C LEU A 426 -31.39 -13.93 -3.82
N LYS A 427 -31.40 -15.11 -4.45
CA LYS A 427 -30.21 -15.77 -4.99
C LYS A 427 -29.52 -14.96 -6.09
N SER A 428 -30.28 -14.24 -6.92
CA SER A 428 -29.71 -13.35 -7.96
C SER A 428 -28.97 -12.15 -7.34
N LEU A 429 -29.53 -11.56 -6.29
CA LEU A 429 -28.93 -10.45 -5.54
C LEU A 429 -27.62 -10.84 -4.84
N LEU A 430 -27.51 -12.09 -4.38
CA LEU A 430 -26.28 -12.65 -3.81
C LEU A 430 -25.10 -12.73 -4.82
N TRP A 431 -25.38 -12.75 -6.14
CA TRP A 431 -24.35 -12.71 -7.18
C TRP A 431 -24.14 -11.30 -7.76
N LEU A 432 -25.20 -10.49 -7.80
CA LEU A 432 -25.13 -9.10 -8.28
C LEU A 432 -24.28 -8.22 -7.36
N VAL A 433 -24.45 -8.34 -6.03
CA VAL A 433 -23.73 -7.50 -5.06
C VAL A 433 -22.20 -7.71 -5.13
N PRO A 434 -21.67 -8.95 -5.14
CA PRO A 434 -20.25 -9.20 -5.41
C PRO A 434 -19.73 -8.58 -6.71
N PHE A 435 -20.48 -8.70 -7.80
CA PHE A 435 -20.10 -8.13 -9.10
C PHE A 435 -20.01 -6.61 -9.05
N VAL A 436 -21.03 -5.94 -8.51
CA VAL A 436 -21.04 -4.48 -8.35
C VAL A 436 -19.89 -4.02 -7.46
N SER A 437 -19.61 -4.76 -6.38
CA SER A 437 -18.51 -4.47 -5.45
C SER A 437 -17.14 -4.51 -6.13
N VAL A 438 -16.88 -5.51 -6.99
CA VAL A 438 -15.63 -5.60 -7.75
C VAL A 438 -15.58 -4.54 -8.84
N PHE A 439 -16.69 -4.33 -9.56
CA PHE A 439 -16.77 -3.35 -10.64
C PHE A 439 -16.47 -1.93 -10.17
N ILE A 440 -17.08 -1.49 -9.06
CA ILE A 440 -16.84 -0.15 -8.49
C ILE A 440 -15.38 -0.03 -8.02
N ALA A 441 -14.82 -1.06 -7.38
CA ALA A 441 -13.41 -1.03 -6.97
C ALA A 441 -12.48 -0.85 -8.17
N LEU A 442 -12.66 -1.66 -9.22
CA LEU A 442 -11.85 -1.57 -10.43
C LEU A 442 -12.02 -0.23 -11.16
N LEU A 443 -13.23 0.35 -11.14
CA LEU A 443 -13.48 1.68 -11.69
C LEU A 443 -12.66 2.74 -10.94
N LEU A 444 -12.66 2.70 -9.60
CA LEU A 444 -11.87 3.63 -8.79
C LEU A 444 -10.35 3.41 -8.96
N ASP A 445 -9.91 2.16 -9.12
CA ASP A 445 -8.50 1.84 -9.38
C ASP A 445 -8.01 2.26 -10.76
N THR A 446 -8.90 2.51 -11.72
CA THR A 446 -8.55 2.84 -13.11
C THR A 446 -8.78 4.30 -13.48
N PHE A 447 -9.73 4.98 -12.83
CA PHE A 447 -10.21 6.29 -13.26
C PHE A 447 -9.94 7.43 -12.26
N HIS A 448 -10.28 7.24 -10.98
CA HIS A 448 -10.24 8.32 -9.98
C HIS A 448 -8.82 8.62 -9.50
N GLU A 449 -8.38 9.88 -9.59
CA GLU A 449 -6.99 10.31 -9.30
C GLU A 449 -5.95 9.65 -10.23
N SER A 450 -6.30 9.49 -11.51
CA SER A 450 -5.40 8.91 -12.53
C SER A 450 -4.36 9.90 -13.05
N GLY A 451 -4.68 11.19 -13.09
CA GLY A 451 -3.81 12.27 -13.58
C GLY A 451 -2.47 12.34 -12.85
N SER A 452 -2.48 12.12 -11.52
CA SER A 452 -1.25 12.06 -10.71
C SER A 452 -0.26 10.98 -11.16
N ILE A 453 -0.73 9.91 -11.80
CA ILE A 453 0.10 8.84 -12.35
C ILE A 453 0.48 9.14 -13.80
N GLU A 454 -0.48 9.56 -14.63
CA GLU A 454 -0.27 9.79 -16.07
C GLU A 454 0.68 10.96 -16.33
N VAL A 455 0.63 12.03 -15.51
CA VAL A 455 1.56 13.17 -15.62
C VAL A 455 3.02 12.75 -15.46
N MET A 456 3.29 11.81 -14.54
CA MET A 456 4.65 11.34 -14.29
C MET A 456 5.17 10.44 -15.42
N LYS A 457 4.27 9.67 -16.05
CA LYS A 457 4.62 8.87 -17.23
C LYS A 457 4.92 9.76 -18.43
N PHE A 458 4.10 10.77 -18.65
CA PHE A 458 4.34 11.74 -19.70
C PHE A 458 5.69 12.43 -19.53
N LEU A 459 5.99 12.95 -18.34
CA LEU A 459 7.27 13.62 -18.05
C LEU A 459 8.50 12.69 -18.12
N HIS A 460 8.33 11.36 -17.99
CA HIS A 460 9.42 10.42 -18.24
C HIS A 460 9.82 10.35 -19.72
N GLU A 461 8.83 10.39 -20.61
CA GLU A 461 9.02 10.27 -22.06
C GLU A 461 9.52 11.57 -22.70
N GLU A 462 9.36 12.72 -22.04
CA GLU A 462 9.88 14.00 -22.52
C GLU A 462 11.42 13.97 -22.64
N PRO A 463 11.99 14.29 -23.81
CA PRO A 463 13.39 14.02 -24.12
C PRO A 463 14.38 14.83 -23.28
N GLU A 464 14.10 16.11 -23.04
CA GLU A 464 14.96 17.01 -22.28
C GLU A 464 14.11 17.81 -21.27
N ILE A 465 14.48 17.76 -19.99
CA ILE A 465 13.86 18.56 -18.93
C ILE A 465 14.99 19.12 -18.07
N ASP A 466 15.25 20.41 -18.19
CA ASP A 466 16.25 21.09 -17.36
C ASP A 466 15.78 21.25 -15.91
N SER A 467 14.53 21.69 -15.74
CA SER A 467 13.91 21.97 -14.44
C SER A 467 12.43 21.64 -14.45
N LEU A 468 11.97 21.04 -13.35
CA LEU A 468 10.61 20.54 -13.16
C LEU A 468 10.13 20.91 -11.75
N GLY A 469 9.05 21.67 -11.66
CA GLY A 469 8.47 22.11 -10.40
C GLY A 469 6.99 21.74 -10.26
N PHE A 470 6.59 21.40 -9.04
CA PHE A 470 5.22 21.03 -8.71
C PHE A 470 4.62 22.04 -7.73
N ILE A 471 3.72 22.93 -8.21
CA ILE A 471 2.95 23.85 -7.36
C ILE A 471 1.56 23.24 -7.11
N MET A 472 1.54 22.28 -6.19
CA MET A 472 0.38 21.51 -5.80
C MET A 472 0.51 21.11 -4.33
N PRO A 473 -0.53 20.56 -3.67
CA PRO A 473 -0.36 20.05 -2.32
C PRO A 473 0.75 19.01 -2.30
N CYS A 474 1.54 18.97 -1.22
CA CYS A 474 2.70 18.09 -1.12
C CYS A 474 2.35 16.61 -1.41
N HIS A 475 3.34 15.87 -1.93
CA HIS A 475 3.22 14.43 -2.19
C HIS A 475 1.97 14.04 -2.99
N SER A 476 1.54 14.86 -3.95
CA SER A 476 0.39 14.58 -4.82
C SER A 476 0.71 13.69 -6.02
N THR A 477 2.00 13.39 -6.24
CA THR A 477 2.49 12.49 -7.28
C THR A 477 3.37 11.40 -6.66
N PRO A 478 3.55 10.26 -7.35
CA PRO A 478 4.36 9.14 -6.88
C PRO A 478 5.88 9.38 -6.89
N GLY A 479 6.38 10.53 -7.36
CA GLY A 479 7.82 10.83 -7.35
C GLY A 479 8.65 9.99 -8.32
N GLN A 480 9.87 9.62 -7.91
CA GLN A 480 10.87 8.98 -8.77
C GLN A 480 10.58 7.50 -9.08
N SER A 481 9.70 6.85 -8.33
CA SER A 481 9.18 5.51 -8.60
C SER A 481 8.28 5.44 -9.84
N TYR A 482 7.89 6.58 -10.41
CA TYR A 482 7.21 6.68 -11.71
C TYR A 482 7.87 7.66 -12.67
N LEU A 483 8.55 8.71 -12.18
CA LEU A 483 9.33 9.61 -13.04
C LEU A 483 10.59 8.93 -13.56
N HIS A 484 11.28 8.22 -12.66
CA HIS A 484 12.52 7.48 -12.92
C HIS A 484 13.51 8.21 -13.83
N ARG A 485 13.92 9.42 -13.41
CA ARG A 485 14.87 10.28 -14.14
C ARG A 485 15.91 10.88 -13.20
N SER A 486 17.18 10.68 -13.55
CA SER A 486 18.34 11.17 -12.79
C SER A 486 19.01 12.38 -13.44
N ASP A 487 18.57 12.76 -14.65
CA ASP A 487 19.14 13.80 -15.50
C ASP A 487 18.56 15.19 -15.23
N ILE A 488 17.41 15.29 -14.55
CA ILE A 488 16.78 16.55 -14.17
C ILE A 488 17.60 17.21 -13.04
N GLN A 489 18.12 18.42 -13.30
CA GLN A 489 19.01 19.11 -12.35
C GLN A 489 18.23 19.78 -11.21
N ASP A 490 17.11 20.42 -11.54
CA ASP A 490 16.27 21.15 -10.59
C ASP A 490 14.87 20.54 -10.57
N LEU A 491 14.67 19.60 -9.64
CA LEU A 491 13.40 18.93 -9.38
C LEU A 491 12.92 19.29 -7.98
N TRP A 492 11.78 19.99 -7.89
CA TRP A 492 11.25 20.42 -6.59
C TRP A 492 9.72 20.34 -6.53
N SER A 493 9.20 20.28 -5.30
CA SER A 493 7.76 20.30 -5.03
C SER A 493 7.47 21.06 -3.75
N ILE A 494 6.28 21.62 -3.62
CA ILE A 494 5.81 22.25 -2.39
C ILE A 494 5.82 21.22 -1.25
N THR A 495 6.44 21.58 -0.13
CA THR A 495 6.64 20.68 1.01
C THR A 495 5.52 20.78 2.05
N CYS A 496 5.43 19.78 2.92
CA CYS A 496 4.51 19.78 4.07
C CYS A 496 5.20 19.13 5.28
N ASN A 497 6.43 19.57 5.55
CA ASN A 497 7.19 19.03 6.66
C ASN A 497 6.51 19.41 7.98
N PRO A 498 6.35 18.47 8.92
CA PRO A 498 5.86 18.82 10.24
C PRO A 498 6.92 19.66 10.99
N PRO A 499 6.54 20.39 12.04
CA PRO A 499 7.45 21.29 12.74
C PRO A 499 8.41 20.50 13.64
N LEU A 500 9.42 19.87 13.03
CA LEU A 500 10.40 19.02 13.73
C LEU A 500 11.18 19.79 14.80
N HIS A 501 11.32 21.10 14.64
CA HIS A 501 11.96 21.97 15.63
C HIS A 501 11.18 22.03 16.96
N LEU A 502 9.90 21.67 16.99
CA LEU A 502 9.06 21.63 18.19
C LEU A 502 9.13 20.30 18.96
N LEU A 503 9.91 19.31 18.50
CA LEU A 503 9.96 17.97 19.10
C LEU A 503 10.42 17.92 20.58
N GLY A 504 11.05 18.98 21.07
CA GLY A 504 11.49 19.12 22.47
C GLY A 504 10.97 20.39 23.17
N ASP A 505 10.04 21.11 22.54
CA ASP A 505 9.52 22.37 23.09
C ASP A 505 8.39 22.07 24.10
N PRO A 506 8.47 22.55 25.36
CA PRO A 506 7.38 22.38 26.33
C PRO A 506 6.07 23.05 25.89
N GLU A 507 6.14 24.07 25.02
CA GLU A 507 4.99 24.78 24.43
C GLU A 507 4.58 24.21 23.06
N ALA A 508 5.08 23.04 22.68
CA ALA A 508 4.77 22.44 21.37
C ALA A 508 3.26 22.30 21.12
N TYR A 509 2.45 22.06 22.15
CA TYR A 509 1.00 21.94 22.00
C TYR A 509 0.32 23.22 21.53
N SER A 510 0.69 24.39 22.09
CA SER A 510 0.09 25.67 21.70
C SER A 510 0.64 26.16 20.36
N LYS A 511 1.94 25.98 20.11
CA LYS A 511 2.58 26.36 18.84
C LYS A 511 2.13 25.50 17.67
N LEU A 512 1.72 24.26 17.91
CA LEU A 512 1.20 23.37 16.86
C LEU A 512 -0.18 23.81 16.37
N GLU A 513 -1.00 24.47 17.20
CA GLU A 513 -2.34 24.94 16.80
C GLU A 513 -2.26 26.08 15.77
N THR A 514 -1.18 26.86 15.78
CA THR A 514 -0.95 27.98 14.85
C THR A 514 0.11 27.68 13.78
N TYR A 515 0.65 26.45 13.75
CA TYR A 515 1.65 26.06 12.77
C TYR A 515 1.00 25.86 11.39
N MET A 516 1.63 26.43 10.38
CA MET A 516 1.31 26.23 8.97
C MET A 516 2.55 25.72 8.26
N ASP A 517 2.40 24.65 7.49
CA ASP A 517 3.46 24.21 6.59
C ASP A 517 3.49 25.05 5.30
N GLU A 518 4.44 24.75 4.42
CA GLU A 518 4.61 25.49 3.16
C GLU A 518 3.37 25.35 2.24
N SER A 519 2.77 24.16 2.19
CA SER A 519 1.53 23.94 1.45
C SER A 519 0.37 24.71 2.06
N ASP A 520 0.25 24.76 3.39
CA ASP A 520 -0.79 25.55 4.05
C ASP A 520 -0.62 27.05 3.76
N HIS A 521 0.61 27.57 3.84
CA HIS A 521 0.90 28.96 3.48
C HIS A 521 0.59 29.29 2.01
N LEU A 522 0.83 28.35 1.10
CA LEU A 522 0.49 28.52 -0.32
C LEU A 522 -1.02 28.66 -0.53
N TYR A 523 -1.84 27.84 0.14
CA TYR A 523 -3.29 27.84 -0.09
C TYR A 523 -4.07 28.81 0.79
N ASP A 524 -3.46 29.37 1.84
CA ASP A 524 -4.04 30.46 2.64
C ASP A 524 -4.08 31.79 1.87
N ASP A 525 -2.97 32.16 1.22
CA ASP A 525 -2.90 33.28 0.27
C ASP A 525 -1.92 32.98 -0.86
N ILE A 526 -2.46 32.49 -1.97
CA ILE A 526 -1.69 32.10 -3.16
C ILE A 526 -0.88 33.29 -3.71
N SER A 527 -1.47 34.49 -3.76
CA SER A 527 -0.82 35.67 -4.32
C SER A 527 0.37 36.07 -3.46
N ALA A 528 0.16 36.23 -2.15
CA ALA A 528 1.22 36.61 -1.22
C ALA A 528 2.35 35.57 -1.19
N PHE A 529 2.00 34.28 -1.25
CA PHE A 529 2.98 33.20 -1.30
C PHE A 529 3.85 33.29 -2.56
N ILE A 530 3.24 33.44 -3.74
CA ILE A 530 3.98 33.51 -5.00
C ILE A 530 4.91 34.73 -5.03
N TYR A 531 4.44 35.93 -4.69
CA TYR A 531 5.27 37.14 -4.70
C TYR A 531 6.42 37.14 -3.66
N LYS A 532 6.24 36.40 -2.57
CA LYS A 532 7.25 36.23 -1.53
C LYS A 532 8.31 35.22 -1.95
N ASN A 533 7.90 34.08 -2.52
CA ASN A 533 8.78 32.93 -2.71
C ASN A 533 9.32 32.77 -4.13
N PHE A 534 8.69 33.39 -5.13
CA PHE A 534 9.10 33.28 -6.54
C PHE A 534 9.54 34.65 -7.09
N PRO A 535 10.56 34.68 -7.96
CA PRO A 535 10.88 35.87 -8.72
C PRO A 535 9.74 36.20 -9.69
N PRO A 536 9.67 37.44 -10.22
CA PRO A 536 8.81 37.71 -11.37
C PRO A 536 9.13 36.72 -12.51
N PRO A 537 8.12 36.20 -13.23
CA PRO A 537 8.32 35.17 -14.26
C PRO A 537 9.14 35.64 -15.47
N PHE A 538 9.37 36.96 -15.57
CA PHE A 538 10.17 37.67 -16.56
C PHE A 538 11.69 37.39 -16.42
N ARG A 539 12.48 37.94 -17.36
CA ARG A 539 13.92 37.63 -17.49
C ARG A 539 14.73 37.88 -16.20
N LYS A 540 15.78 37.08 -16.02
CA LYS A 540 16.63 37.08 -14.79
C LYS A 540 17.31 38.43 -14.51
N ASP A 541 17.57 39.22 -15.54
CA ASP A 541 18.20 40.55 -15.48
C ASP A 541 17.28 41.64 -14.92
N LEU A 542 15.96 41.45 -14.93
CA LEU A 542 14.99 42.39 -14.36
C LEU A 542 14.72 42.16 -12.87
N ARG A 543 15.43 41.24 -12.23
CA ARG A 543 15.23 40.87 -10.83
C ARG A 543 15.84 41.91 -9.89
N SER A 544 15.15 42.17 -8.77
CA SER A 544 15.64 43.07 -7.73
C SER A 544 16.98 42.58 -7.17
N PRO A 545 18.06 43.38 -7.27
CA PRO A 545 19.38 42.97 -6.80
C PRO A 545 19.35 42.61 -5.29
N GLY A 546 19.84 41.42 -4.94
CA GLY A 546 19.99 40.98 -3.55
C GLY A 546 18.75 40.33 -2.90
N LYS A 547 17.60 40.25 -3.59
CA LYS A 547 16.45 39.48 -3.08
C LYS A 547 16.63 37.99 -3.41
N THR A 548 16.71 37.16 -2.38
CA THR A 548 16.75 35.70 -2.50
C THR A 548 15.33 35.13 -2.50
N TYR A 549 15.04 34.27 -3.47
CA TYR A 549 13.76 33.58 -3.59
C TYR A 549 13.93 32.11 -3.17
N SER A 550 12.88 31.52 -2.61
CA SER A 550 12.88 30.12 -2.17
C SER A 550 12.84 29.17 -3.37
N HIS A 551 12.14 29.57 -4.43
CA HIS A 551 11.90 28.76 -5.62
C HIS A 551 12.22 29.55 -6.89
N GLU A 552 12.62 28.82 -7.93
CA GLU A 552 12.78 29.33 -9.29
C GLU A 552 11.65 28.81 -10.19
N TRP A 553 11.29 29.60 -11.21
CA TRP A 553 10.30 29.19 -12.21
C TRP A 553 10.88 28.12 -13.15
N PRO A 554 10.32 26.90 -13.17
CA PRO A 554 10.90 25.74 -13.87
C PRO A 554 10.51 25.73 -15.35
N THR A 555 11.26 25.01 -16.19
CA THR A 555 10.91 24.80 -17.59
C THR A 555 9.55 24.09 -17.72
N TYR A 556 9.32 23.08 -16.88
CA TYR A 556 8.03 22.39 -16.77
C TYR A 556 7.42 22.66 -15.39
N LEU A 557 6.21 23.22 -15.37
CA LEU A 557 5.46 23.52 -14.16
C LEU A 557 4.18 22.67 -14.13
N VAL A 558 3.98 21.92 -13.05
CA VAL A 558 2.81 21.03 -12.89
C VAL A 558 1.90 21.52 -11.78
N VAL A 559 0.61 21.63 -12.08
CA VAL A 559 -0.41 22.18 -11.18
C VAL A 559 -1.73 21.43 -11.29
N PHE A 560 -2.56 21.49 -10.24
CA PHE A 560 -3.97 21.12 -10.35
C PHE A 560 -4.78 22.25 -10.99
N GLU A 561 -5.86 21.90 -11.68
CA GLU A 561 -6.83 22.82 -12.28
C GLU A 561 -7.39 23.83 -11.27
N HIS A 562 -7.55 23.43 -10.00
CA HIS A 562 -7.89 24.35 -8.93
C HIS A 562 -6.90 25.53 -8.82
N MET A 563 -5.59 25.27 -8.83
CA MET A 563 -4.54 26.30 -8.72
C MET A 563 -4.47 27.16 -9.99
N GLU A 564 -4.67 26.54 -11.15
CA GLU A 564 -4.79 27.24 -12.43
C GLU A 564 -5.93 28.28 -12.40
N ASN A 565 -7.14 27.82 -12.06
CA ASN A 565 -8.34 28.65 -12.05
C ASN A 565 -8.33 29.70 -10.94
N ALA A 566 -7.67 29.41 -9.81
CA ALA A 566 -7.62 30.34 -8.68
C ALA A 566 -6.64 31.51 -8.90
N PHE A 567 -5.53 31.30 -9.63
CA PHE A 567 -4.48 32.33 -9.73
C PHE A 567 -3.59 32.21 -10.99
N LEU A 568 -3.07 31.01 -11.28
CA LEU A 568 -1.93 30.90 -12.21
C LEU A 568 -2.29 31.24 -13.67
N LYS A 569 -3.52 30.97 -14.12
CA LYS A 569 -3.92 31.23 -15.50
C LYS A 569 -3.81 32.71 -15.87
N ASP A 570 -4.30 33.58 -14.99
CA ASP A 570 -4.24 35.03 -15.20
C ASP A 570 -2.83 35.56 -14.93
N PHE A 571 -2.14 35.03 -13.92
CA PHE A 571 -0.77 35.46 -13.57
C PHE A 571 0.25 35.14 -14.66
N LEU A 572 0.12 34.00 -15.35
CA LEU A 572 1.06 33.54 -16.38
C LEU A 572 0.67 34.00 -17.80
N LYS A 573 -0.48 34.64 -17.99
CA LYS A 573 -1.02 35.02 -19.31
C LYS A 573 -0.05 35.83 -20.16
N ASP A 574 0.66 36.77 -19.55
CA ASP A 574 1.61 37.67 -20.22
C ASP A 574 3.07 37.19 -20.04
N SER A 575 3.26 35.91 -19.72
CA SER A 575 4.58 35.29 -19.58
C SER A 575 4.88 34.33 -20.73
N SER A 576 6.09 33.78 -20.77
CA SER A 576 6.50 32.79 -21.78
C SER A 576 5.97 31.37 -21.51
N TYR A 577 5.07 31.19 -20.53
CA TYR A 577 4.45 29.90 -20.24
C TYR A 577 3.22 29.65 -21.11
N ILE A 578 3.11 28.42 -21.63
CA ILE A 578 1.93 27.94 -22.35
C ILE A 578 1.40 26.66 -21.69
N GLU A 579 0.09 26.43 -21.76
CA GLU A 579 -0.49 25.12 -21.43
C GLU A 579 0.02 24.10 -22.44
N TYR A 580 0.83 23.15 -21.97
CA TYR A 580 1.46 22.13 -22.81
C TYR A 580 0.62 20.87 -22.90
N ASN A 581 0.10 20.39 -21.76
CA ASN A 581 -0.75 19.21 -21.72
C ASN A 581 -1.68 19.22 -20.50
N ARG A 582 -2.80 18.50 -20.60
CA ARG A 582 -3.82 18.37 -19.55
C ARG A 582 -4.25 16.91 -19.41
N PHE A 583 -4.17 16.41 -18.19
CA PHE A 583 -4.52 15.03 -17.86
C PHE A 583 -5.73 14.98 -16.96
N PHE A 584 -6.71 14.19 -17.37
CA PHE A 584 -7.86 13.89 -16.52
C PHE A 584 -7.38 13.31 -15.18
N ASN A 585 -7.85 13.88 -14.07
CA ASN A 585 -7.48 13.40 -12.75
C ASN A 585 -8.67 12.82 -11.99
N SER A 586 -9.67 13.63 -11.67
CA SER A 586 -10.87 13.17 -10.99
C SER A 586 -12.05 14.10 -11.23
N LEU A 587 -13.27 13.56 -11.24
CA LEU A 587 -14.49 14.38 -11.36
C LEU A 587 -14.78 15.20 -10.10
N ALA A 588 -14.36 14.71 -8.95
CA ALA A 588 -14.50 15.36 -7.66
C ALA A 588 -13.43 14.82 -6.72
N HIS A 589 -12.94 15.66 -5.83
CA HIS A 589 -11.98 15.29 -4.80
C HIS A 589 -12.41 15.90 -3.46
N TRP A 590 -12.17 15.19 -2.35
CA TRP A 590 -12.60 15.63 -1.01
C TRP A 590 -11.78 16.82 -0.49
N ASP A 591 -10.51 16.90 -0.89
CA ASP A 591 -9.67 18.09 -0.76
C ASP A 591 -9.83 18.95 -2.02
N SER A 592 -10.43 20.13 -1.88
CA SER A 592 -10.67 21.06 -3.01
C SER A 592 -9.37 21.49 -3.69
N ARG A 593 -8.24 21.49 -2.97
CA ARG A 593 -6.93 21.88 -3.51
C ARG A 593 -6.41 20.92 -4.58
N ARG A 594 -6.92 19.68 -4.60
CA ARG A 594 -6.58 18.61 -5.57
C ARG A 594 -7.70 18.36 -6.60
N SER A 595 -8.68 19.27 -6.68
CA SER A 595 -9.83 19.10 -7.56
C SER A 595 -9.50 19.48 -9.01
N GLY A 596 -10.17 18.79 -9.94
CA GLY A 596 -10.00 18.96 -11.38
C GLY A 596 -8.76 18.24 -11.93
N ASP A 597 -8.43 18.56 -13.18
CA ASP A 597 -7.36 17.94 -13.96
C ASP A 597 -5.96 18.35 -13.49
N ILE A 598 -4.93 17.63 -13.93
CA ILE A 598 -3.53 18.04 -13.75
C ILE A 598 -3.03 18.63 -15.06
N ILE A 599 -2.46 19.83 -14.96
CA ILE A 599 -1.98 20.60 -16.11
C ILE A 599 -0.47 20.74 -16.03
N ILE A 600 0.17 20.62 -17.19
CA ILE A 600 1.58 20.91 -17.40
C ILE A 600 1.68 22.22 -18.19
N TYR A 601 2.33 23.21 -17.59
CA TYR A 601 2.79 24.41 -18.25
C TYR A 601 4.23 24.22 -18.71
N TYR A 602 4.54 24.68 -19.93
CA TYR A 602 5.89 24.68 -20.48
C TYR A 602 6.38 26.11 -20.72
N LYS A 603 7.59 26.42 -20.26
CA LYS A 603 8.24 27.71 -20.48
C LYS A 603 8.97 27.71 -21.81
N LEU A 604 8.52 28.57 -22.73
CA LEU A 604 9.21 28.76 -24.00
C LEU A 604 10.61 29.36 -23.78
N PRO A 605 11.60 28.99 -24.63
CA PRO A 605 12.95 29.53 -24.53
C PRO A 605 13.06 31.01 -24.97
N PHE A 606 11.97 31.59 -25.48
CA PHE A 606 11.86 32.99 -25.92
C PHE A 606 10.55 33.61 -25.41
N ASP A 607 10.53 34.93 -25.26
CA ASP A 607 9.34 35.66 -24.85
C ASP A 607 8.54 36.15 -26.07
N TYR A 608 7.21 36.07 -26.03
CA TYR A 608 6.37 36.54 -27.15
C TYR A 608 6.55 38.04 -27.42
N SER A 609 6.96 38.80 -26.40
CA SER A 609 7.30 40.22 -26.49
C SER A 609 8.53 40.52 -27.36
N ASP A 610 9.38 39.51 -27.63
CA ASP A 610 10.58 39.63 -28.47
C ASP A 610 10.32 39.30 -29.96
N ILE A 611 9.11 38.84 -30.33
CA ILE A 611 8.73 38.62 -31.73
C ILE A 611 8.28 39.98 -32.32
N PRO A 612 9.02 40.56 -33.29
CA PRO A 612 8.60 41.80 -33.91
C PRO A 612 7.23 41.62 -34.55
N ALA A 613 6.30 42.55 -34.31
CA ALA A 613 4.94 42.54 -34.86
C ALA A 613 4.86 42.47 -36.40
N ALA A 614 5.99 42.51 -37.11
CA ALA A 614 6.09 42.33 -38.56
C ALA A 614 6.07 40.85 -39.01
N ASN A 615 6.14 39.88 -38.08
CA ASN A 615 6.18 38.44 -38.39
C ASN A 615 5.02 37.63 -37.76
N ILE A 616 3.96 38.31 -37.29
CA ILE A 616 2.65 37.71 -36.97
C ILE A 616 1.71 38.05 -38.13
#